data_AF-A0A6I6URQ0-F1
#
_entry.id   AF-A0A6I6URQ0-F1
#
_cell.length_a   1.000
_cell.length_b   1.000
_cell.length_c   1.000
_cell.angle_alpha   90.00
_cell.angle_beta   90.00
_cell.angle_gamma   90.00
#
_symmetry.space_group_name_H-M   'P 1'
#
loop_
_entity.id
_entity.type
_entity.pdbx_description
1 polymer ?
#
loop_
_entity_poly.entity_id
_entity_poly.type
_entity_poly.pdbx_seq_one_letter_code
_entity_poly.pdbx_strand_id
1 'polypeptide(L)'
;MHRSTYNSYELGYRLPEPPKIKELARVLETSTDYLLFANDDYDAPGEASDLKDILENGPLVYGGEIIAEEHRNYLASIVDSIVEKLDTLDIIIKNKSSK
;
A
#
# COMPACT_ATOMS: atom_id res chain seq x y z
N MET A 1 -11.67 27.31 -13.77
CA MET A 1 -10.36 27.80 -13.27
C MET A 1 -9.55 28.34 -14.44
N HIS A 2 -8.76 29.40 -14.27
CA HIS A 2 -7.95 29.95 -15.37
C HIS A 2 -6.62 29.19 -15.49
N ARG A 3 -6.13 29.00 -16.73
CA ARG A 3 -4.91 28.22 -17.00
C ARG A 3 -3.67 28.77 -16.28
N SER A 4 -3.56 30.09 -16.17
CA SER A 4 -2.48 30.74 -15.44
C SER A 4 -2.50 30.40 -13.94
N THR A 5 -3.69 30.31 -13.34
CA THR A 5 -3.86 29.95 -11.93
C THR A 5 -3.42 28.51 -11.66
N TYR A 6 -3.76 27.58 -12.56
CA TYR A 6 -3.31 26.20 -12.50
C TYR A 6 -1.78 26.08 -12.60
N ASN A 7 -1.20 26.78 -13.57
CA ASN A 7 0.25 26.77 -13.80
C ASN A 7 1.02 27.30 -12.58
N SER A 8 0.48 28.30 -11.88
CA SER A 8 1.06 28.76 -10.60
C SER A 8 0.99 27.72 -9.48
N TYR A 9 0.00 26.82 -9.49
CA TYR A 9 -0.10 25.72 -8.53
C TYR A 9 0.92 24.63 -8.84
N GLU A 10 1.03 24.20 -10.10
CA GLU A 10 2.00 23.17 -10.52
C GLU A 10 3.45 23.59 -10.26
N LEU A 11 3.75 24.88 -10.44
CA LEU A 11 5.09 25.43 -10.22
C LEU A 11 5.39 25.78 -8.75
N GLY A 12 4.43 25.56 -7.83
CA GLY A 12 4.61 25.84 -6.40
C GLY A 12 4.64 27.32 -6.00
N TYR A 13 4.35 28.24 -6.93
CA TYR A 13 4.31 29.68 -6.64
C TYR A 13 3.12 30.09 -5.77
N ARG A 14 2.05 29.28 -5.76
CA ARG A 14 0.87 29.50 -4.94
C ARG A 14 0.27 28.16 -4.55
N LEU A 15 -0.17 28.03 -3.30
CA LEU A 15 -0.93 26.88 -2.86
C LEU A 15 -2.44 27.14 -3.02
N PRO A 16 -3.23 26.15 -3.48
CA PRO A 16 -4.68 26.27 -3.52
C PRO A 16 -5.28 26.24 -2.11
N GLU A 17 -6.27 27.08 -1.86
CA GLU A 17 -7.06 27.08 -0.61
C GLU A 17 -7.86 25.76 -0.44
N PRO A 18 -8.24 25.35 0.78
CA PRO A 18 -8.96 24.09 1.02
C PRO A 18 -10.21 23.85 0.14
N PRO A 19 -11.07 24.85 -0.13
CA PRO A 19 -12.20 24.68 -1.06
C PRO A 19 -11.75 24.38 -2.49
N LYS A 20 -10.61 24.95 -2.91
CA LYS A 20 -10.05 24.74 -4.25
C LYS A 20 -9.42 23.36 -4.39
N ILE A 21 -8.79 22.83 -3.34
CA ILE A 21 -8.27 21.46 -3.31
C ILE A 21 -9.41 20.43 -3.50
N LYS A 22 -10.56 20.63 -2.85
CA LYS A 22 -11.74 19.77 -3.03
C LYS A 22 -12.29 19.82 -4.47
N GLU A 23 -12.30 21.00 -5.08
CA GLU A 23 -12.72 21.17 -6.48
C GLU A 23 -11.74 20.46 -7.44
N LEU A 24 -10.43 20.60 -7.21
CA LEU A 24 -9.39 19.93 -7.98
C LEU A 24 -9.49 18.41 -7.86
N ALA A 25 -9.68 17.89 -6.65
CA ALA A 25 -9.87 16.46 -6.41
C ALA A 25 -11.04 15.90 -7.23
N ARG A 26 -12.16 16.61 -7.26
CA ARG A 26 -13.34 16.23 -8.06
C ARG A 26 -13.07 16.26 -9.58
N VAL A 27 -12.41 17.29 -10.08
CA VAL A 27 -12.15 17.45 -11.53
C VAL A 27 -11.12 16.45 -12.04
N LEU A 28 -10.13 16.12 -11.21
CA LEU A 28 -9.05 15.20 -11.52
C LEU A 28 -9.35 13.75 -11.12
N GLU A 29 -10.58 13.49 -10.64
CA GLU A 29 -11.03 12.17 -10.18
C GLU A 29 -10.05 11.50 -9.19
N THR A 30 -9.51 12.30 -8.26
CA THR A 30 -8.56 11.88 -7.23
C THR A 30 -9.02 12.31 -5.83
N SER A 31 -8.29 11.92 -4.77
CA SER A 31 -8.59 12.34 -3.40
C SER A 31 -7.89 13.66 -3.03
N THR A 32 -8.43 14.37 -2.03
CA THR A 32 -7.76 15.53 -1.46
C THR A 32 -6.43 15.15 -0.81
N ASP A 33 -6.35 13.94 -0.26
CA ASP A 33 -5.17 13.44 0.45
C ASP A 33 -4.02 13.17 -0.53
N TYR A 34 -4.34 12.65 -1.72
CA TYR A 34 -3.40 12.52 -2.82
C TYR A 34 -2.83 13.88 -3.26
N LEU A 35 -3.69 14.90 -3.41
CA LEU A 35 -3.26 16.24 -3.83
C LEU A 35 -2.42 16.97 -2.78
N LEU A 36 -2.64 16.66 -1.51
CA LEU A 36 -1.95 17.28 -0.38
C LEU A 36 -0.67 16.54 0.03
N PHE A 37 -0.34 15.42 -0.62
CA PHE A 37 0.69 14.50 -0.12
C PHE A 37 0.43 14.12 1.36
N ALA A 38 -0.85 14.08 1.76
CA ALA A 38 -1.26 13.69 3.12
C ALA A 38 -1.39 12.17 3.28
N ASN A 39 -1.18 11.41 2.19
CA ASN A 39 -0.86 10.00 2.28
C ASN A 39 0.67 9.90 2.48
N ASP A 40 1.09 9.65 3.72
CA ASP A 40 2.49 9.36 4.10
C ASP A 40 3.05 8.07 3.45
N ASP A 41 2.23 7.32 2.73
CA ASP A 41 2.54 6.00 2.17
C ASP A 41 3.21 6.03 0.79
N TYR A 42 4.22 6.88 0.59
CA TYR A 42 5.11 6.70 -0.57
C TYR A 42 6.58 6.48 -0.23
N ASP A 43 7.04 6.77 1.00
CA ASP A 43 8.45 6.53 1.38
C ASP A 43 8.69 6.23 2.88
N ALA A 44 7.65 6.12 3.72
CA ALA A 44 7.84 5.52 5.03
C ALA A 44 7.93 3.99 4.86
N PRO A 45 8.94 3.29 5.41
CA PRO A 45 8.74 1.89 5.71
C PRO A 45 7.59 1.84 6.71
N GLY A 46 6.36 1.65 6.22
CA GLY A 46 5.21 1.43 7.08
C GLY A 46 5.58 0.39 8.11
N GLU A 47 5.09 0.55 9.35
CA GLU A 47 5.20 -0.51 10.34
C GLU A 47 4.80 -1.81 9.64
N ALA A 48 5.72 -2.77 9.58
CA ALA A 48 5.52 -3.95 8.78
C ALA A 48 4.26 -4.65 9.29
N SER A 49 3.19 -4.60 8.51
CA SER A 49 1.96 -5.28 8.88
C SER A 49 2.23 -6.78 8.89
N ASP A 50 1.87 -7.44 9.98
CA ASP A 50 2.02 -8.89 10.08
C ASP A 50 1.06 -9.55 9.09
N LEU A 51 1.61 -10.12 8.01
CA LEU A 51 0.84 -10.78 6.97
C LEU A 51 0.02 -11.95 7.52
N LYS A 52 0.50 -12.62 8.58
CA LYS A 52 -0.24 -13.69 9.24
C LYS A 52 -1.48 -13.14 9.94
N ASP A 53 -1.33 -12.04 10.67
CA ASP A 53 -2.45 -11.34 11.31
C ASP A 53 -3.48 -10.86 10.29
N ILE A 54 -3.02 -10.33 9.15
CA ILE A 54 -3.90 -9.92 8.04
C ILE A 54 -4.73 -11.10 7.52
N LEU A 55 -4.11 -12.27 7.34
CA LEU A 55 -4.78 -13.46 6.82
C LEU A 55 -5.75 -14.10 7.82
N GLU A 56 -5.43 -14.06 9.11
CA GLU A 56 -6.19 -14.74 10.17
C GLU A 56 -7.33 -13.89 10.74
N ASN A 57 -7.14 -12.57 10.90
CA ASN A 57 -8.01 -11.73 11.73
C ASN A 57 -8.79 -10.64 10.97
N GLY A 58 -8.55 -10.45 9.67
CA GLY A 58 -9.15 -9.37 8.88
C GLY A 58 -10.12 -9.82 7.76
N PRO A 59 -11.15 -9.03 7.42
CA PRO A 59 -11.87 -9.20 6.16
C PRO A 59 -10.95 -8.85 4.99
N LEU A 60 -10.44 -9.87 4.28
CA LEU A 60 -9.68 -9.67 3.04
C LEU A 60 -10.60 -9.44 1.85
N VAL A 61 -10.19 -8.51 0.99
CA VAL A 61 -10.83 -8.22 -0.29
C VAL A 61 -9.83 -8.44 -1.41
N TYR A 62 -10.21 -9.19 -2.45
CA TYR A 62 -9.42 -9.37 -3.66
C TYR A 62 -10.31 -9.18 -4.89
N GLY A 63 -9.90 -8.28 -5.80
CA GLY A 63 -10.69 -7.97 -6.99
C GLY A 63 -12.07 -7.36 -6.69
N GLY A 64 -12.26 -6.76 -5.52
CA GLY A 64 -13.53 -6.20 -5.06
C GLY A 64 -14.46 -7.21 -4.37
N GLU A 65 -14.07 -8.48 -4.26
CA GLU A 65 -14.83 -9.52 -3.57
C GLU A 65 -14.23 -9.85 -2.21
N ILE A 66 -15.09 -10.07 -1.20
CA ILE A 66 -14.65 -10.51 0.13
C ILE A 66 -14.24 -11.98 0.03
N ILE A 67 -13.02 -12.28 0.46
CA ILE A 67 -12.52 -13.65 0.52
C ILE A 67 -13.17 -14.35 1.72
N ALA A 68 -13.82 -15.49 1.46
CA ALA A 68 -14.37 -16.36 2.49
C ALA A 68 -13.29 -16.86 3.47
N GLU A 69 -13.65 -17.08 4.73
CA GLU A 69 -12.72 -17.50 5.79
C GLU A 69 -11.96 -18.78 5.43
N GLU A 70 -12.63 -19.76 4.85
CA GLU A 70 -12.04 -21.02 4.38
C GLU A 70 -10.91 -20.79 3.37
N HIS A 71 -11.10 -19.84 2.45
CA HIS A 71 -10.09 -19.48 1.45
C HIS A 71 -8.94 -18.69 2.08
N ARG A 72 -9.21 -17.85 3.08
CA ARG A 72 -8.15 -17.15 3.84
C ARG A 72 -7.26 -18.14 4.60
N ASN A 73 -7.87 -19.12 5.26
CA ASN A 73 -7.15 -20.18 5.96
C ASN A 73 -6.28 -21.00 5.00
N TYR A 74 -6.81 -21.31 3.81
CA TYR A 74 -6.02 -21.97 2.77
C TYR A 74 -4.82 -21.12 2.32
N LEU A 75 -5.02 -19.81 2.07
CA LEU A 75 -3.94 -18.90 1.72
C LEU A 75 -2.87 -18.83 2.81
N ALA A 76 -3.26 -18.74 4.08
CA ALA A 76 -2.33 -18.78 5.21
C ALA A 76 -1.44 -20.04 5.18
N SER A 77 -2.03 -21.22 4.94
CA SER A 77 -1.26 -22.47 4.87
C SER A 77 -0.25 -22.52 3.70
N ILE A 78 -0.57 -21.88 2.58
CA ILE A 78 0.35 -21.76 1.43
C ILE A 78 1.52 -20.86 1.81
N VAL A 79 1.23 -19.71 2.44
CA VAL A 79 2.26 -18.76 2.88
C VAL A 79 3.20 -19.44 3.89
N ASP A 80 2.66 -20.13 4.90
CA ASP A 80 3.45 -20.88 5.88
C ASP A 80 4.38 -21.88 5.19
N SER A 81 3.86 -22.66 4.24
CA SER A 81 4.64 -23.64 3.48
C SER A 81 5.77 -23.01 2.64
N ILE A 82 5.58 -21.78 2.16
CA ILE A 82 6.60 -21.03 1.41
C ILE A 82 7.68 -20.51 2.37
N VAL A 83 7.27 -19.93 3.50
CA VAL A 83 8.20 -19.40 4.51
C VAL A 83 9.10 -20.51 5.06
N GLU A 84 8.54 -21.66 5.44
CA GLU A 84 9.31 -22.81 5.92
C GLU A 84 10.36 -23.29 4.90
N LYS A 85 9.99 -23.31 3.61
CA LYS A 85 10.90 -23.69 2.54
C LYS A 85 12.03 -22.68 2.37
N LEU A 86 11.72 -21.39 2.44
CA LEU A 86 12.72 -20.32 2.33
C LEU A 86 13.71 -20.38 3.50
N ASP A 87 13.22 -20.55 4.72
CA ASP A 87 14.06 -20.71 5.93
C ASP A 87 15.00 -21.91 5.79
N THR A 88 14.47 -23.04 5.29
CA THR A 88 15.27 -24.24 5.06
C THR A 88 16.38 -23.99 4.02
N LEU A 89 16.09 -23.26 2.94
CA LEU A 89 17.06 -22.91 1.91
C LEU A 89 18.15 -21.98 2.44
N ASP A 90 17.77 -20.99 3.25
CA ASP A 90 18.72 -20.05 3.87
C ASP A 90 19.70 -20.76 4.80
N ILE A 91 19.22 -21.73 5.58
CA ILE A 91 20.07 -22.57 6.43
C ILE A 91 21.08 -23.37 5.58
N ILE A 92 20.65 -23.96 4.46
CA ILE A 92 21.51 -24.72 3.56
C ILE A 92 22.60 -23.83 2.94
N ILE A 93 22.24 -22.62 2.51
CA ILE A 93 23.18 -21.66 1.90
C ILE A 93 24.23 -21.20 2.91
N LYS A 94 23.81 -20.81 4.13
CA LYS A 94 24.72 -20.39 5.21
C LYS A 94 25.72 -21.50 5.57
N ASN A 95 25.28 -22.75 5.63
CA ASN A 95 26.14 -23.89 5.96
C ASN A 95 27.13 -24.26 4.84
N LYS A 96 26.81 -23.99 3.57
CA LYS A 96 27.73 -24.18 2.44
C LYS A 96 28.80 -23.10 2.32
N SER A 97 28.50 -21.87 2.75
CA SER A 97 29.43 -20.74 2.64
C SER A 97 30.50 -20.67 3.74
N SER A 98 30.40 -21.53 4.77
CA SER A 98 31.32 -21.61 5.90
C SER A 98 32.36 -22.75 5.77
N LYS A 99 32.52 -23.34 4.58
CA LYS A 99 33.54 -24.36 4.26
C LYS A 99 34.45 -23.91 3.14
#